data_AF-A0A7C3B486-F1
#
_entry.id   AF-A0A7C3B486-F1
#
_cell.length_a   1.000
_cell.length_b   1.000
_cell.length_c   1.000
_cell.angle_alpha   90.00
_cell.angle_beta   90.00
_cell.angle_gamma   90.00
#
_symmetry.space_group_name_H-M   'P 1'
#
loop_
_entity.id
_entity.type
_entity.pdbx_description
1 polymer ?
#
loop_
_entity_poly.entity_id
_entity_poly.type
_entity_poly.pdbx_seq_one_letter_code
_entity_poly.pdbx_strand_id
1 'polypeptide(L)'
;MSKYYIVFIKPGDKLDIAGAQIEAVHAYNIKRCRPSGRLWHIKGDGVGYILTIEGKKIYHAGDNEFIPEMRNLGHIDLALLPIDGTFTMSIKEAAKAAIAIKPSVVIPMHNQKSDPNESKDELESMSNIKIIVLQPGESFGLK
;
A
#
# COMPACT_ATOMS: atom_id res chain seq x y z
N MET A 1 -21.35 15.03 22.53
CA MET A 1 -20.99 13.73 21.93
C MET A 1 -20.79 13.94 20.44
N SER A 2 -19.59 13.69 19.92
CA SER A 2 -19.32 13.68 18.47
C SER A 2 -20.13 12.55 17.83
N LYS A 3 -20.95 12.87 16.81
CA LYS A 3 -21.57 11.84 15.96
C LYS A 3 -20.48 11.29 15.04
N TYR A 4 -20.16 10.02 15.18
CA TYR A 4 -19.34 9.29 14.20
C TYR A 4 -20.27 8.63 13.19
N TYR A 5 -19.94 8.75 11.91
CA TYR A 5 -20.62 8.04 10.83
C TYR A 5 -19.75 6.86 10.41
N ILE A 6 -20.30 5.65 10.46
CA ILE A 6 -19.63 4.44 9.99
C ILE A 6 -20.15 4.16 8.59
N VAL A 7 -19.23 4.03 7.64
CA VAL A 7 -19.54 3.65 6.27
C VAL A 7 -18.78 2.36 5.98
N PHE A 8 -19.52 1.31 5.62
CA PHE A 8 -18.92 0.07 5.13
C PHE A 8 -18.66 0.21 3.65
N ILE A 9 -17.47 -0.20 3.22
CA ILE A 9 -17.03 -0.12 1.83
C ILE A 9 -16.43 -1.45 1.40
N LYS A 10 -16.46 -1.70 0.09
CA LYS A 10 -15.81 -2.84 -0.57
C LYS A 10 -14.93 -2.34 -1.72
N PRO A 11 -14.00 -3.17 -2.24
CA PRO A 11 -13.23 -2.82 -3.43
C PRO A 11 -14.13 -2.34 -4.59
N GLY A 12 -13.76 -1.21 -5.18
CA GLY A 12 -14.50 -0.51 -6.24
C GLY A 12 -15.40 0.61 -5.73
N ASP A 13 -15.74 0.66 -4.43
CA ASP A 13 -16.52 1.76 -3.86
C ASP A 13 -15.69 3.05 -3.82
N LYS A 14 -16.39 4.17 -4.02
CA LYS A 14 -15.82 5.52 -3.98
C LYS A 14 -16.63 6.41 -3.05
N LEU A 15 -15.94 7.28 -2.34
CA LEU A 15 -16.54 8.21 -1.40
C LEU A 15 -15.79 9.54 -1.40
N ASP A 16 -16.52 10.64 -1.34
CA ASP A 16 -15.94 11.96 -1.13
C ASP A 16 -16.24 12.41 0.31
N ILE A 17 -15.19 12.65 1.10
CA ILE A 17 -15.30 13.19 2.46
C ILE A 17 -14.42 14.41 2.59
N ALA A 18 -15.03 15.56 2.92
CA ALA A 18 -14.30 16.80 3.24
C ALA A 18 -13.25 17.20 2.18
N GLY A 19 -13.54 16.97 0.90
CA GLY A 19 -12.64 17.30 -0.20
C GLY A 19 -11.56 16.24 -0.50
N ALA A 20 -11.53 15.13 0.25
CA ALA A 20 -10.73 13.96 -0.07
C ALA A 20 -11.59 12.91 -0.78
N GLN A 21 -11.16 12.48 -1.97
CA GLN A 21 -11.78 11.34 -2.65
C GLN A 21 -11.09 10.07 -2.17
N ILE A 22 -11.90 9.08 -1.81
CA ILE A 22 -11.46 7.79 -1.27
C ILE A 22 -11.98 6.71 -2.21
N GLU A 23 -11.09 5.91 -2.76
CA GLU A 23 -11.43 4.72 -3.54
C GLU A 23 -10.88 3.48 -2.82
N ALA A 24 -11.76 2.54 -2.51
CA ALA A 24 -11.36 1.26 -1.95
C ALA A 24 -10.90 0.33 -3.07
N VAL A 25 -9.77 -0.34 -2.88
CA VAL A 25 -9.22 -1.30 -3.85
C VAL A 25 -8.90 -2.63 -3.17
N HIS A 26 -8.66 -3.68 -3.96
CA HIS A 26 -8.34 -4.99 -3.41
C HIS A 26 -7.04 -4.98 -2.60
N ALA A 27 -7.04 -5.68 -1.46
CA ALA A 27 -5.84 -6.05 -0.70
C ALA A 27 -5.98 -7.48 -0.16
N TYR A 28 -5.07 -8.38 -0.53
CA TYR A 28 -5.15 -9.80 -0.18
C TYR A 28 -3.83 -10.55 -0.41
N ASN A 29 -3.74 -11.79 0.09
CA ASN A 29 -2.62 -12.68 -0.21
C ASN A 29 -2.94 -13.61 -1.38
N ILE A 30 -1.95 -13.88 -2.23
CA ILE A 30 -2.02 -14.87 -3.31
C ILE A 30 -1.56 -16.24 -2.80
N LYS A 31 -0.47 -16.27 -2.03
CA LYS A 31 0.22 -17.50 -1.59
C LYS A 31 0.53 -17.54 -0.11
N ARG A 32 0.59 -16.38 0.56
CA ARG A 32 0.93 -16.32 1.99
C ARG A 32 -0.23 -16.80 2.83
N CYS A 33 -0.02 -17.92 3.51
CA CYS A 33 -1.02 -18.60 4.31
C CYS A 33 -0.51 -18.97 5.70
N ARG A 34 -1.46 -19.25 6.57
CA ARG A 34 -1.29 -19.84 7.90
C ARG A 34 -0.83 -21.30 7.77
N PRO A 35 -0.32 -21.92 8.84
CA PRO A 35 -0.04 -23.36 8.85
C PRO A 35 -1.25 -24.24 8.47
N SER A 36 -2.48 -23.75 8.68
CA SER A 36 -3.71 -24.41 8.24
C SER A 36 -3.97 -24.37 6.74
N GLY A 37 -3.15 -23.68 5.95
CA GLY A 37 -3.35 -23.46 4.51
C GLY A 37 -4.28 -22.30 4.16
N ARG A 38 -4.99 -21.71 5.14
CA ARG A 38 -5.83 -20.51 4.92
C ARG A 38 -4.94 -19.28 4.74
N LEU A 39 -5.21 -18.47 3.73
CA LEU A 39 -4.54 -17.18 3.50
C LEU A 39 -4.63 -16.26 4.74
N TRP A 40 -3.61 -15.42 4.96
CA TRP A 40 -3.67 -14.43 6.05
C TRP A 40 -4.75 -13.39 5.78
N HIS A 41 -4.81 -12.88 4.56
CA HIS A 41 -5.77 -11.91 4.04
C HIS A 41 -6.49 -12.49 2.82
N ILE A 42 -7.80 -12.72 2.94
CA ILE A 42 -8.63 -13.28 1.87
C ILE A 42 -9.12 -12.17 0.95
N LYS A 43 -9.17 -12.44 -0.35
CA LYS A 43 -9.71 -11.50 -1.34
C LYS A 43 -11.16 -11.16 -1.02
N GLY A 44 -11.41 -9.88 -0.77
CA GLY A 44 -12.75 -9.34 -0.45
C GLY A 44 -12.94 -8.99 1.03
N ASP A 45 -12.11 -9.52 1.93
CA ASP A 45 -12.22 -9.24 3.38
C ASP A 45 -11.51 -7.92 3.76
N GLY A 46 -10.44 -7.59 3.05
CA GLY A 46 -9.63 -6.38 3.25
C GLY A 46 -9.61 -5.46 2.03
N VAL A 47 -9.28 -4.20 2.28
CA VAL A 47 -9.13 -3.17 1.24
C VAL A 47 -7.81 -2.41 1.39
N GLY A 48 -7.24 -2.03 0.25
CA GLY A 48 -6.34 -0.88 0.15
C GLY A 48 -7.12 0.38 -0.20
N TYR A 49 -6.45 1.52 -0.23
CA TYR A 49 -7.07 2.80 -0.54
C TYR A 49 -6.27 3.58 -1.57
N ILE A 50 -6.96 4.21 -2.52
CA ILE A 50 -6.43 5.34 -3.26
C ILE A 50 -7.11 6.59 -2.70
N LEU A 51 -6.30 7.50 -2.16
CA LEU A 51 -6.74 8.80 -1.66
C LEU A 51 -6.36 9.86 -2.69
N THR A 52 -7.33 10.67 -3.10
CA THR A 52 -7.07 11.86 -3.92
C THR A 52 -7.32 13.10 -3.07
N ILE A 53 -6.25 13.82 -2.77
CA ILE A 53 -6.28 15.01 -1.90
C ILE A 53 -5.49 16.10 -2.61
N GLU A 54 -6.12 17.26 -2.84
CA GLU A 54 -5.49 18.41 -3.52
C GLU A 54 -4.84 18.02 -4.87
N GLY A 55 -5.46 17.09 -5.60
CA GLY A 55 -4.98 16.60 -6.90
C GLY A 55 -3.84 15.56 -6.83
N LYS A 56 -3.34 15.22 -5.65
CA LYS A 56 -2.33 14.16 -5.46
C LYS A 56 -3.01 12.82 -5.17
N LYS A 57 -2.50 11.75 -5.77
CA LYS A 57 -2.97 10.37 -5.58
C LYS A 57 -2.01 9.57 -4.70
N ILE A 58 -2.52 9.14 -3.56
CA ILE A 58 -1.80 8.36 -2.56
C ILE A 58 -2.40 6.96 -2.52
N TYR A 59 -1.59 5.94 -2.81
CA TYR A 59 -1.98 4.54 -2.67
C TYR A 59 -1.51 3.99 -1.32
N HIS A 60 -2.45 3.63 -0.44
CA HIS A 60 -2.17 2.85 0.74
C HIS A 60 -2.53 1.38 0.48
N ALA A 61 -1.52 0.52 0.33
CA ALA A 61 -1.75 -0.86 -0.11
C ALA A 61 -2.52 -1.73 0.89
N GLY A 62 -2.54 -1.34 2.17
CA GLY A 62 -2.96 -2.23 3.26
C GLY A 62 -2.00 -3.42 3.39
N ASP A 63 -2.46 -4.47 4.07
CA ASP A 63 -1.70 -5.71 4.18
C ASP A 63 -1.99 -6.61 2.97
N ASN A 64 -1.05 -6.61 2.03
CA ASN A 64 -1.26 -7.14 0.69
C ASN A 64 -0.01 -7.85 0.16
N GLU A 65 -0.20 -8.81 -0.75
CA GLU A 65 0.86 -9.26 -1.66
C GLU A 65 0.88 -8.43 -2.95
N PHE A 66 1.85 -8.67 -3.83
CA PHE A 66 1.86 -8.03 -5.15
C PHE A 66 0.77 -8.65 -6.05
N ILE A 67 -0.40 -8.01 -6.06
CA ILE A 67 -1.59 -8.47 -6.79
C ILE A 67 -1.65 -7.94 -8.24
N PRO A 68 -2.34 -8.63 -9.17
CA PRO A 68 -2.49 -8.17 -10.56
C PRO A 68 -3.05 -6.75 -10.69
N GLU A 69 -4.00 -6.38 -9.84
CA GLU A 69 -4.70 -5.10 -9.84
C GLU A 69 -3.76 -3.91 -9.68
N MET A 70 -2.61 -4.08 -9.01
CA MET A 70 -1.61 -3.01 -8.85
C MET A 70 -1.05 -2.49 -10.18
N ARG A 71 -1.15 -3.26 -11.28
CA ARG A 71 -0.72 -2.82 -12.62
C ARG A 71 -1.68 -1.83 -13.27
N ASN A 72 -2.90 -1.72 -12.75
CA ASN A 72 -3.99 -0.98 -13.36
C ASN A 72 -4.53 0.14 -12.44
N LEU A 73 -3.75 0.58 -11.44
CA LEU A 73 -4.15 1.67 -10.53
C LEU A 73 -4.14 3.07 -11.21
N GLY A 74 -3.50 3.18 -12.38
CA GLY A 74 -3.26 4.46 -13.05
C GLY A 74 -2.14 5.26 -12.38
N HIS A 75 -2.16 6.58 -12.55
CA HIS A 75 -1.18 7.49 -11.95
C HIS A 75 -1.27 7.50 -10.43
N ILE A 76 -0.13 7.30 -9.75
CA ILE A 76 0.03 7.37 -8.30
C ILE A 76 1.23 8.27 -8.01
N ASP A 77 1.08 9.25 -7.12
CA ASP A 77 2.19 10.12 -6.71
C ASP A 77 2.99 9.47 -5.60
N LEU A 78 2.31 8.86 -4.63
CA LEU A 78 2.91 8.22 -3.46
C LEU A 78 2.28 6.84 -3.24
N ALA A 79 3.11 5.80 -3.10
CA ALA A 79 2.67 4.48 -2.70
C ALA A 79 3.24 4.08 -1.32
N LEU A 80 2.38 3.65 -0.41
CA LEU A 80 2.74 3.03 0.85
C LEU A 80 2.64 1.51 0.67
N LEU A 81 3.78 0.81 0.73
CA LEU A 81 3.87 -0.62 0.43
C LEU A 81 4.36 -1.40 1.66
N PRO A 82 3.67 -2.46 2.10
CA PRO A 82 4.15 -3.29 3.19
C PRO A 82 5.37 -4.13 2.77
N ILE A 83 6.31 -4.39 3.69
CA ILE A 83 7.59 -5.07 3.37
C ILE A 83 7.99 -6.22 4.32
N ASP A 84 7.08 -6.72 5.18
CA ASP A 84 7.39 -7.73 6.21
C ASP A 84 7.75 -9.12 5.66
N GLY A 85 7.26 -9.49 4.47
CA GLY A 85 7.59 -10.76 3.83
C GLY A 85 7.13 -12.03 4.56
N THR A 86 6.36 -11.95 5.65
CA THR A 86 5.63 -13.07 6.26
C THR A 86 4.15 -12.97 5.93
N PHE A 87 3.53 -11.85 6.28
CA PHE A 87 2.09 -11.61 6.15
C PHE A 87 1.74 -10.83 4.88
N THR A 88 2.71 -10.07 4.36
CA THR A 88 2.58 -9.14 3.24
C THR A 88 3.74 -9.34 2.25
N MET A 89 3.90 -8.45 1.27
CA MET A 89 5.03 -8.48 0.34
C MET A 89 6.38 -8.58 1.07
N SER A 90 7.31 -9.35 0.51
CA SER A 90 8.74 -9.18 0.81
C SER A 90 9.28 -7.91 0.13
N ILE A 91 10.49 -7.47 0.51
CA ILE A 91 11.17 -6.33 -0.12
C ILE A 91 11.21 -6.47 -1.66
N LYS A 92 11.63 -7.64 -2.17
CA LYS A 92 11.64 -7.96 -3.61
C LYS A 92 10.27 -7.88 -4.27
N GLU A 93 9.21 -8.29 -3.55
CA GLU A 93 7.84 -8.22 -4.07
C GLU A 93 7.35 -6.77 -4.09
N ALA A 94 7.66 -5.98 -3.06
CA ALA A 94 7.37 -4.56 -3.00
C ALA A 94 8.12 -3.77 -4.10
N ALA A 95 9.36 -4.15 -4.43
CA ALA A 95 10.10 -3.57 -5.56
C ALA A 95 9.42 -3.82 -6.90
N LYS A 96 8.98 -5.06 -7.13
CA LYS A 96 8.21 -5.40 -8.34
C LYS A 96 6.87 -4.67 -8.39
N ALA A 97 6.20 -4.52 -7.25
CA ALA A 97 4.97 -3.74 -7.15
C ALA A 97 5.23 -2.26 -7.48
N ALA A 98 6.27 -1.65 -6.90
CA ALA A 98 6.66 -0.27 -7.18
C ALA A 98 6.97 -0.06 -8.67
N ILE A 99 7.70 -0.97 -9.32
CA ILE A 99 7.98 -0.91 -10.78
C ILE A 99 6.69 -1.01 -11.60
N ALA A 100 5.72 -1.82 -11.16
CA ALA A 100 4.45 -1.96 -11.85
C ALA A 100 3.52 -0.74 -11.68
N ILE A 101 3.49 -0.17 -10.47
CA ILE A 101 2.67 1.00 -10.12
C ILE A 101 3.28 2.29 -10.69
N LYS A 102 4.61 2.37 -10.76
CA LYS A 102 5.40 3.54 -11.17
C LYS A 102 5.05 4.82 -10.39
N PRO A 103 5.01 4.79 -9.04
CA PRO A 103 4.77 6.00 -8.27
C PRO A 103 5.98 6.95 -8.33
N SER A 104 5.76 8.22 -8.02
CA SER A 104 6.89 9.17 -7.88
C SER A 104 7.69 8.92 -6.60
N VAL A 105 7.03 8.50 -5.53
CA VAL A 105 7.61 8.19 -4.23
C VAL A 105 7.05 6.88 -3.68
N VAL A 106 7.89 6.09 -3.01
CA VAL A 106 7.47 4.96 -2.19
C VAL A 106 7.86 5.19 -0.75
N ILE A 107 6.94 4.91 0.17
CA ILE A 107 7.21 4.78 1.61
C ILE A 107 6.98 3.31 2.00
N PRO A 108 8.02 2.55 2.38
CA PRO A 108 7.83 1.22 2.92
C PRO A 108 7.12 1.31 4.28
N MET A 109 6.21 0.36 4.54
CA MET A 109 5.48 0.23 5.81
C MET A 109 5.41 -1.23 6.26
N HIS A 110 4.76 -1.52 7.39
CA HIS A 110 4.56 -2.88 7.92
C HIS A 110 5.86 -3.72 7.85
N ASN A 111 6.90 -3.27 8.55
CA ASN A 111 8.28 -3.75 8.44
C ASN A 111 8.78 -4.46 9.72
N GLN A 112 7.89 -5.11 10.47
CA GLN A 112 8.21 -5.68 11.79
C GLN A 112 9.39 -6.66 11.79
N LYS A 113 9.68 -7.30 10.65
CA LYS A 113 10.74 -8.30 10.49
C LYS A 113 11.80 -7.92 9.46
N SER A 114 11.80 -6.68 8.98
CA SER A 114 12.68 -6.26 7.89
C SER A 114 13.28 -4.89 8.22
N ASP A 115 14.59 -4.75 8.02
CA ASP A 115 15.22 -3.44 8.16
C ASP A 115 14.75 -2.54 7.00
N PRO A 116 14.07 -1.42 7.28
CA PRO A 116 13.66 -0.50 6.23
C PRO A 116 14.85 0.11 5.45
N ASN A 117 16.07 0.14 6.01
CA ASN A 117 17.25 0.59 5.27
C ASN A 117 17.72 -0.44 4.22
N GLU A 118 17.71 -1.74 4.55
CA GLU A 118 17.97 -2.80 3.55
C GLU A 118 16.93 -2.73 2.41
N SER A 119 15.69 -2.38 2.77
CA SER A 119 14.61 -2.22 1.81
C SER A 119 14.87 -1.06 0.85
N LYS A 120 15.45 0.03 1.34
CA LYS A 120 15.79 1.20 0.52
C LYS A 120 16.83 0.84 -0.55
N ASP A 121 17.94 0.23 -0.15
CA ASP A 121 19.02 -0.10 -1.10
C ASP A 121 18.53 -1.07 -2.19
N GLU A 122 17.75 -2.09 -1.82
CA GLU A 122 17.19 -3.03 -2.80
C GLU A 122 16.17 -2.35 -3.72
N LEU A 123 15.24 -1.54 -3.17
CA LEU A 123 14.23 -0.81 -3.96
C LEU A 123 14.84 0.21 -4.93
N GLU A 124 15.85 0.96 -4.49
CA GLU A 124 16.57 1.94 -5.31
C GLU A 124 17.45 1.25 -6.36
N SER A 125 18.02 0.08 -6.06
CA SER A 125 18.79 -0.69 -7.05
C SER A 125 17.93 -1.23 -8.21
N MET A 126 16.64 -1.48 -7.94
CA MET A 126 15.70 -2.07 -8.90
C MET A 126 14.87 -1.01 -9.66
N SER A 127 14.87 0.25 -9.22
CA SER A 127 14.03 1.29 -9.80
C SER A 127 14.61 2.70 -9.55
N ASN A 128 14.35 3.63 -10.47
CA ASN A 128 14.67 5.05 -10.25
C ASN A 128 13.63 5.76 -9.37
N ILE A 129 12.84 5.02 -8.59
CA ILE A 129 11.76 5.55 -7.76
C ILE A 129 12.38 6.06 -6.46
N LYS A 130 11.96 7.25 -6.02
CA LYS A 130 12.44 7.82 -4.77
C LYS A 130 11.86 7.06 -3.58
N ILE A 131 12.72 6.51 -2.73
CA ILE A 131 12.31 5.80 -1.51
C ILE A 131 12.48 6.71 -0.30
N ILE A 132 11.42 6.85 0.49
CA ILE A 132 11.42 7.60 1.75
C ILE A 132 11.12 6.64 2.89
N VAL A 133 12.12 6.33 3.69
CA VAL A 133 11.94 5.59 4.95
C VAL A 133 11.48 6.57 6.01
N LEU A 134 10.36 6.28 6.67
CA LEU A 134 9.86 7.02 7.82
C LEU A 134 9.88 6.15 9.07
N GLN A 135 10.27 6.74 10.19
CA GLN A 135 10.06 6.18 11.52
C GLN A 135 8.69 6.58 12.07
N PRO A 136 8.11 5.81 13.01
CA PRO A 136 6.88 6.20 13.69
C PRO A 136 6.98 7.62 14.27
N GLY A 137 6.04 8.49 13.90
CA GLY A 137 6.00 9.90 14.31
C GLY A 137 6.62 10.88 13.32
N GLU A 138 7.35 10.41 12.31
CA GLU A 138 7.83 11.26 11.23
C GLU A 138 6.75 11.56 10.18
N SER A 139 6.95 12.65 9.45
CA SER A 139 6.03 13.10 8.41
C SER A 139 6.76 13.40 7.11
N PHE A 140 6.12 13.08 5.99
CA PHE A 140 6.61 13.43 4.66
C PHE A 140 5.61 14.36 3.96
N GLY A 141 6.09 15.53 3.51
CA GLY A 141 5.31 16.45 2.70
C GLY A 141 5.45 16.11 1.22
N LEU A 142 4.37 15.65 0.60
CA LEU A 142 4.29 15.44 -0.84
C LEU A 142 4.10 16.81 -1.53
N LYS A 143 5.12 17.25 -2.27
CA LYS A 143 5.08 18.51 -3.05
C LYS A 143 4.37 18.30 -4.39
#